data_AF-W0DQ67-F1
#
_entry.id   AF-W0DQ67-F1
#
_cell.length_a   1.000
_cell.length_b   1.000
_cell.length_c   1.000
_cell.angle_alpha   90.00
_cell.angle_beta   90.00
_cell.angle_gamma   90.00
#
_symmetry.space_group_name_H-M   'P 1'
#
loop_
_entity.id
_entity.type
_entity.pdbx_description
1 polymer ?
#
loop_
_entity_poly.entity_id
_entity_poly.type
_entity_poly.pdbx_seq_one_letter_code
_entity_poly.pdbx_strand_id
1 'polypeptide(L)' 'MQVTPEGIRVQLCRSGSYYGLRPDRLPNGRLAWPADSLERLLEAGRKTKARTPPGPKSRRHEATAEVA' A
#
# COMPACT_ATOMS: atom_id res chain seq x y z
N MET A 1 -11.83 13.25 -14.94
CA MET A 1 -11.48 11.82 -14.97
C MET A 1 -12.24 11.15 -13.82
N GLN A 2 -13.35 10.48 -14.12
CA GLN A 2 -14.18 9.81 -13.11
C GLN A 2 -13.80 8.32 -13.07
N VAL A 3 -13.69 7.77 -11.87
CA VAL A 3 -13.45 6.34 -11.70
C VAL A 3 -14.79 5.62 -11.83
N THR A 4 -14.91 4.73 -12.82
CA THR A 4 -16.10 3.90 -12.98
C THR A 4 -15.96 2.59 -12.21
N PRO A 5 -17.05 2.06 -11.63
CA PRO A 5 -17.04 0.75 -10.96
C PRO A 5 -16.56 -0.39 -11.87
N GLU A 6 -16.90 -0.30 -13.15
CA GLU A 6 -16.50 -1.28 -14.17
C GLU A 6 -15.00 -1.26 -14.42
N GLY A 7 -14.38 -0.08 -14.47
CA GLY A 7 -12.93 0.06 -14.58
C GLY A 7 -12.19 -0.54 -13.40
N ILE A 8 -12.70 -0.36 -12.18
CA ILE A 8 -12.13 -0.98 -10.97
C ILE A 8 -12.18 -2.51 -11.10
N ARG A 9 -13.32 -3.07 -11.49
CA ARG A 9 -13.49 -4.53 -11.67
C ARG A 9 -12.55 -5.08 -12.73
N VAL A 10 -12.46 -4.44 -13.90
CA VAL A 10 -11.59 -4.88 -15.00
C VAL A 10 -10.13 -4.88 -14.57
N GLN A 11 -9.67 -3.80 -13.92
CA GLN A 11 -8.29 -3.72 -13.44
C GLN A 11 -8.00 -4.79 -12.38
N LEU A 12 -8.94 -5.02 -11.46
CA LEU A 12 -8.78 -6.03 -10.44
C LEU A 12 -8.73 -7.45 -11.05
N CYS A 13 -9.54 -7.75 -12.05
CA CYS A 13 -9.49 -9.05 -12.74
C CYS A 13 -8.18 -9.25 -13.50
N ARG A 14 -7.62 -8.18 -14.10
CA ARG A 14 -6.39 -8.25 -14.90
C ARG A 14 -5.12 -8.26 -14.06
N SER A 15 -5.05 -7.39 -13.06
CA SER A 15 -3.85 -7.15 -12.25
C SER A 15 -3.90 -7.84 -10.88
N GLY A 16 -5.09 -8.23 -10.42
CA GLY A 16 -5.28 -8.79 -9.07
C GLY A 16 -5.13 -7.76 -7.94
N SER A 17 -4.90 -6.49 -8.28
CA SER A 17 -4.79 -5.40 -7.31
C SER A 17 -5.27 -4.08 -7.90
N TYR A 18 -5.66 -3.15 -7.04
CA TYR A 18 -6.05 -1.80 -7.40
C TYR A 18 -5.24 -0.82 -6.55
N TYR A 19 -4.33 -0.06 -7.18
CA TYR A 19 -3.38 0.83 -6.49
C TYR A 19 -2.62 0.15 -5.33
N GLY A 20 -2.28 -1.14 -5.48
CA GLY A 20 -1.59 -1.92 -4.44
C GLY A 20 -2.48 -2.46 -3.32
N LEU A 21 -3.80 -2.25 -3.40
CA LEU A 21 -4.78 -2.88 -2.53
C LEU A 21 -5.28 -4.19 -3.15
N ARG A 22 -5.46 -5.21 -2.31
CA ARG A 22 -6.04 -6.50 -2.69
C ARG A 22 -7.34 -6.70 -1.90
N PRO A 23 -8.51 -6.55 -2.55
CA PRO A 23 -9.77 -6.88 -1.92
C PRO A 23 -9.98 -8.39 -1.85
N ASP A 24 -10.64 -8.84 -0.80
CA ASP A 24 -11.06 -10.23 -0.64
C ASP A 24 -12.37 -10.50 -1.35
N ARG A 25 -12.49 -11.68 -1.96
CA ARG A 25 -13.73 -12.15 -2.57
C ARG A 25 -14.60 -12.79 -1.50
N LEU A 26 -15.72 -12.16 -1.18
CA LEU A 26 -16.71 -12.71 -0.28
C LEU A 26 -17.56 -13.80 -0.97
N PRO A 27 -18.15 -14.74 -0.22
CA PRO A 27 -19.02 -15.78 -0.76
C PRO A 27 -20.28 -15.23 -1.46
N ASN A 28 -20.64 -13.98 -1.19
CA ASN A 28 -21.73 -13.27 -1.87
C ASN A 28 -21.32 -12.61 -3.20
N GLY A 29 -20.09 -12.84 -3.68
CA GLY A 29 -19.55 -12.27 -4.92
C GLY A 29 -19.18 -10.78 -4.84
N ARG A 30 -19.28 -10.14 -3.67
CA ARG A 30 -18.82 -8.77 -3.44
C ARG A 30 -17.33 -8.75 -3.06
N LEU A 31 -16.73 -7.59 -3.29
CA LEU A 31 -15.35 -7.31 -2.90
C LEU A 31 -15.34 -6.67 -1.51
N ALA A 32 -14.67 -7.32 -0.57
CA ALA A 32 -14.35 -6.73 0.72
C ALA A 32 -13.04 -5.98 0.60
N TRP A 33 -13.12 -4.65 0.69
CA TRP A 33 -11.92 -3.81 0.76
C TRP A 33 -11.41 -3.80 2.21
N PRO A 34 -10.10 -3.84 2.43
CA PRO A 34 -9.50 -3.59 3.74
C PRO A 34 -10.02 -2.29 4.36
N ALA A 35 -10.19 -2.24 5.69
CA ALA A 35 -10.76 -1.06 6.37
C ALA A 35 -9.93 0.22 6.16
N ASP A 36 -8.61 0.08 6.04
CA ASP A 36 -7.61 1.11 5.78
C ASP A 36 -7.52 1.53 4.30
N SER A 37 -8.31 0.92 3.40
CA SER A 37 -8.22 1.16 1.95
C SER A 37 -8.41 2.63 1.59
N LEU A 38 -9.37 3.30 2.22
CA LEU A 38 -9.67 4.71 1.94
C LEU A 38 -8.49 5.60 2.33
N GLU A 39 -7.97 5.42 3.53
CA GLU A 39 -6.82 6.17 4.05
C GLU A 39 -5.60 5.97 3.14
N ARG A 40 -5.30 4.73 2.76
CA ARG A 40 -4.18 4.41 1.86
C ARG A 40 -4.32 5.03 0.47
N LEU A 41 -5.53 5.05 -0.09
CA LEU A 41 -5.79 5.70 -1.37
C LEU A 41 -5.64 7.22 -1.27
N LEU A 42 -6.17 7.83 -0.20
CA LEU A 42 -6.05 9.26 0.05
C LEU A 42 -4.59 9.67 0.30
N GLU A 43 -3.84 8.88 1.07
CA GLU A 43 -2.40 9.07 1.27
C GLU A 43 -1.63 8.92 -0.04
N ALA A 44 -1.90 7.87 -0.83
CA ALA A 44 -1.23 7.67 -2.11
C ALA A 44 -1.49 8.83 -3.09
N GLY A 45 -2.72 9.35 -3.13
CA GLY A 45 -3.06 10.55 -3.89
C GLY A 45 -2.33 11.80 -3.40
N ARG A 46 -2.21 11.97 -2.08
CA ARG A 46 -1.47 13.09 -1.44
C ARG A 46 0.04 12.99 -1.60
N LYS A 47 0.62 11.79 -1.66
CA LYS A 47 2.08 11.55 -1.77
C LYS A 47 2.68 11.94 -3.14
N THR A 48 1.94 12.63 -3.99
CA THR A 48 2.44 13.16 -5.27
C THR A 48 3.43 14.32 -5.12
N LYS A 49 3.71 14.84 -3.92
CA LYS A 49 4.90 15.67 -3.64
C LYS A 49 5.51 15.40 -2.28
N ALA A 50 6.36 14.37 -2.20
CA ALA A 50 7.60 14.37 -1.42
C ALA A 50 8.26 13.02 -1.65
N ARG A 51 9.03 12.92 -2.73
CA ARG A 51 10.07 11.90 -2.83
C ARG A 51 11.17 12.28 -1.84
N THR A 52 10.88 12.18 -0.55
CA THR A 52 11.92 12.17 0.49
C THR A 52 12.58 10.81 0.40
N PRO A 53 13.89 10.75 0.10
CA PRO A 53 14.60 9.47 0.08
C PRO A 53 14.46 8.82 1.46
N PRO A 54 14.29 7.49 1.56
CA PRO A 54 14.42 6.82 2.84
C PRO A 54 15.80 7.18 3.41
N GLY A 55 15.79 7.89 4.54
CA GLY A 55 16.97 8.21 5.32
C GLY A 55 17.76 6.95 5.70
N PRO A 56 19.03 7.12 6.07
CA PRO A 56 20.05 6.08 6.02
C PRO A 56 19.67 4.91 6.92
N LYS A 57 19.91 3.69 6.41
CA LYS A 57 19.76 2.45 7.19
C LYS A 57 20.53 2.60 8.49
N SER A 58 19.84 2.42 9.61
CA SER A 58 20.42 2.41 10.96
C SER A 58 21.54 1.38 11.01
N ARG A 59 22.77 1.85 10.84
CA ARG A 59 23.98 1.15 11.21
C ARG A 59 24.26 1.53 12.66
N ARG A 60 23.94 0.64 13.60
CA ARG A 60 24.59 0.61 14.93
C ARG A 60 25.34 -0.72 14.95
N HIS A 61 26.60 -0.72 14.52
CA HIS A 61 27.80 -0.55 15.35
C HIS A 61 27.91 -1.68 16.39
N GLU A 62 28.58 -2.75 15.95
CA GLU A 62 29.75 -3.33 16.60
C GLU A 62 29.78 -3.25 18.13
N ALA A 63 29.47 -4.38 18.75
CA ALA A 63 29.78 -4.65 20.14
C ALA A 63 31.31 -4.72 20.28
N THR A 64 31.92 -3.63 20.74
CA THR A 64 33.26 -3.67 21.28
C THR A 64 33.20 -4.33 22.65
N ALA A 65 34.03 -5.36 22.78
CA ALA A 65 34.35 -6.06 24.01
C ALA A 65 34.92 -5.12 25.09
N GLU A 66 35.15 -5.71 26.27
CA GLU A 66 35.92 -5.19 27.41
C GLU A 66 35.08 -4.63 28.57
N VAL A 67 34.74 -5.51 29.51
CA VAL A 67 34.61 -5.18 30.93
C VAL A 67 35.41 -6.21 31.73
N ALA A 68 36.43 -5.66 32.39
CA ALA A 68 37.17 -6.06 33.59
C ALA A 68 36.86 -7.41 34.26
#